data_AF-A0A849BIE7-F1
#
_entry.id   AF-A0A849BIE7-F1
#
_cell.length_a   1.000
_cell.length_b   1.000
_cell.length_c   1.000
_cell.angle_alpha   90.00
_cell.angle_beta   90.00
_cell.angle_gamma   90.00
#
_symmetry.space_group_name_H-M   'P 1'
#
loop_
_entity.id
_entity.type
_entity.pdbx_description
1 polymer ?
#
loop_
_entity_poly.entity_id
_entity_poly.type
_entity_poly.pdbx_seq_one_letter_code
_entity_poly.pdbx_strand_id
1 'polypeptide(L)' 'MSILNVQFTDATENRIQSWFLSPQDPGKMENLGTVEADDPRWKAFYESVPEYMRACFPAPTAAGDVTAEP' A
#
# COMPACT_ATOMS: atom_id res chain seq x y z
N MET A 1 1.11 -9.45 -9.38
CA MET A 1 0.85 -8.02 -9.09
C MET A 1 -0.29 -7.95 -8.09
N SER A 2 0.03 -7.66 -6.84
CA SER A 2 -0.94 -7.60 -5.74
C SER A 2 -1.44 -6.17 -5.59
N ILE A 3 -2.76 -5.97 -5.68
CA ILE A 3 -3.39 -4.65 -5.50
C ILE A 3 -3.63 -4.39 -4.01
N LEU A 4 -3.23 -3.22 -3.55
CA LEU A 4 -3.30 -2.79 -2.15
C LEU A 4 -4.29 -1.63 -2.02
N ASN A 5 -5.23 -1.73 -1.08
CA ASN A 5 -6.16 -0.65 -0.77
C ASN A 5 -5.49 0.33 0.19
N VAL A 6 -5.45 1.61 -0.19
CA VAL A 6 -4.76 2.64 0.58
C VAL A 6 -5.61 3.91 0.69
N GLN A 7 -5.26 4.73 1.67
CA GLN A 7 -5.69 6.11 1.74
C GLN A 7 -4.48 6.99 1.51
N PHE A 8 -4.62 7.97 0.63
CA PHE A 8 -3.64 9.02 0.41
C PHE A 8 -3.83 10.18 1.39
N THR A 9 -2.77 10.95 1.61
CA THR A 9 -2.82 12.14 2.47
C THR A 9 -3.75 13.23 1.94
N ASP A 10 -3.95 13.25 0.62
CA ASP A 10 -4.70 14.27 -0.12
C ASP A 10 -4.98 13.78 -1.54
N ALA A 11 -5.78 14.55 -2.28
CA ALA A 11 -6.25 14.22 -3.62
C ALA A 11 -5.14 14.18 -4.70
N THR A 12 -3.89 14.53 -4.39
CA THR A 12 -2.77 14.39 -5.34
C THR A 12 -2.25 12.96 -5.44
N GLU A 13 -2.71 12.06 -4.55
CA GLU A 13 -2.34 10.64 -4.51
C GLU A 13 -0.82 10.39 -4.41
N ASN A 14 -0.07 11.38 -3.91
CA ASN A 14 1.40 11.32 -3.94
C ASN A 14 1.98 10.55 -2.74
N ARG A 15 1.27 10.55 -1.60
CA ARG A 15 1.74 9.90 -0.37
C ARG A 15 0.66 9.06 0.28
N ILE A 16 1.01 7.82 0.61
CA ILE A 16 0.13 6.91 1.34
C ILE A 16 0.13 7.32 2.80
N GLN A 17 -1.07 7.46 3.36
CA GLN A 17 -1.32 7.73 4.77
C GLN A 17 -1.64 6.45 5.53
N SER A 18 -2.49 5.59 4.95
CA SER A 18 -2.96 4.36 5.58
C SER A 18 -3.12 3.25 4.55
N TRP A 19 -3.03 2.00 5.01
CA TRP A 19 -3.32 0.80 4.22
C TRP A 19 -4.44 -0.01 4.86
N PHE A 20 -5.24 -0.67 4.03
CA PHE A 20 -6.37 -1.47 4.45
C PHE A 20 -6.35 -2.84 3.78
N LEU A 21 -6.72 -3.87 4.55
CA LEU A 21 -6.94 -5.23 4.03
C LEU A 21 -8.13 -5.31 3.05
N SER A 22 -9.02 -4.31 3.02
CA SER A 22 -10.22 -4.30 2.18
C SER A 22 -10.60 -2.88 1.77
N PRO A 23 -11.36 -2.71 0.67
CA PRO A 23 -11.86 -1.41 0.25
C PRO A 23 -12.62 -0.71 1.38
N GLN A 24 -12.38 0.58 1.55
CA GLN A 24 -13.10 1.41 2.52
C GLN A 24 -14.26 2.17 1.83
N ASP A 25 -15.20 2.67 2.63
CA ASP A 25 -16.34 3.42 2.11
C ASP A 25 -15.94 4.87 1.76
N PRO A 26 -16.05 5.30 0.49
CA PRO A 26 -15.67 6.65 0.08
C PRO A 26 -16.61 7.74 0.60
N GLY A 27 -17.79 7.39 1.13
CA GLY A 27 -18.68 8.31 1.83
C GLY A 27 -18.29 8.57 3.29
N LYS A 28 -17.34 7.78 3.84
CA LYS A 28 -16.80 7.92 5.20
C LYS A 28 -15.34 8.35 5.24
N MET A 29 -14.57 8.00 4.21
CA MET A 29 -13.14 8.29 4.14
C MET A 29 -12.80 8.90 2.78
N GLU A 30 -12.11 10.03 2.78
CA GLU A 30 -11.65 10.70 1.57
C GLU A 30 -10.29 10.14 1.13
N ASN A 31 -9.92 10.44 -0.12
CA ASN A 31 -8.63 10.11 -0.74
C ASN A 31 -8.32 8.60 -0.72
N LEU A 32 -9.36 7.77 -0.83
CA LEU A 32 -9.20 6.33 -0.99
C LEU A 32 -8.75 6.00 -2.42
N GLY A 33 -7.82 5.07 -2.53
CA GLY A 33 -7.41 4.54 -3.82
C GLY A 33 -6.70 3.20 -3.67
N THR A 34 -6.09 2.77 -4.76
CA THR A 34 -5.34 1.51 -4.81
C THR A 34 -3.98 1.72 -5.44
N VAL A 35 -2.98 1.03 -4.91
CA VAL A 35 -1.63 0.98 -5.47
C VAL A 35 -1.22 -0.47 -5.68
N GLU A 36 -0.26 -0.70 -6.57
CA GLU A 36 0.35 -2.02 -6.72
C GLU A 36 1.44 -2.22 -5.66
N ALA A 37 1.72 -3.46 -5.31
CA ALA A 37 2.79 -3.78 -4.36
C ALA A 37 4.18 -3.35 -4.83
N ASP A 38 4.38 -3.13 -6.13
CA ASP A 38 5.61 -2.57 -6.70
C ASP A 38 5.62 -1.05 -6.83
N ASP A 39 4.54 -0.36 -6.43
CA ASP A 39 4.48 1.10 -6.47
C ASP A 39 5.54 1.72 -5.52
N PRO A 40 6.34 2.69 -5.98
CA PRO A 40 7.36 3.33 -5.16
C PRO A 40 6.75 4.03 -3.91
N ARG A 41 5.50 4.47 -3.99
CA ARG A 41 4.77 5.07 -2.85
C ARG A 41 4.50 4.02 -1.77
N TRP A 42 4.19 2.77 -2.15
CA TRP A 42 4.01 1.67 -1.22
C TRP A 42 5.32 1.36 -0.48
N LYS A 43 6.42 1.26 -1.21
CA LYS A 43 7.74 1.04 -0.62
C LYS A 43 8.10 2.15 0.39
N ALA A 44 7.92 3.42 0.02
CA ALA A 44 8.20 4.54 0.91
C ALA A 44 7.35 4.50 2.18
N PHE A 45 6.06 4.14 2.07
CA PHE A 45 5.18 3.97 3.22
C PHE A 45 5.61 2.79 4.11
N TYR A 46 5.90 1.63 3.52
CA TYR A 46 6.35 0.43 4.21
C TYR A 46 7.67 0.67 4.99
N GLU A 47 8.59 1.44 4.42
CA GLU A 47 9.83 1.83 5.10
C GLU A 47 9.59 2.86 6.22
N SER A 48 8.54 3.68 6.12
CA SER A 48 8.22 4.69 7.14
C SER A 48 7.58 4.13 8.42
N VAL A 49 6.91 2.97 8.33
CA VAL A 49 6.27 2.34 9.49
C VAL A 49 7.26 1.53 10.34
N PRO A 50 6.99 1.34 11.64
CA PRO A 50 7.84 0.52 12.51
C PRO A 50 8.00 -0.92 12.01
N GLU A 51 9.15 -1.52 12.27
CA GLU A 51 9.47 -2.88 11.80
C GLU A 51 8.44 -3.94 12.24
N TYR A 52 7.90 -3.82 13.46
CA TYR A 52 6.87 -4.75 13.94
C TYR A 52 5.55 -4.66 13.16
N MET A 53 5.24 -3.50 12.54
CA MET A 53 4.05 -3.35 11.67
C MET A 53 4.30 -3.91 10.28
N ARG A 54 5.54 -3.84 9.78
CA ARG A 54 5.93 -4.37 8.47
C ARG A 54 5.62 -5.85 8.31
N ALA A 55 5.74 -6.62 9.40
CA ALA A 55 5.38 -8.04 9.42
C ALA A 55 3.89 -8.33 9.13
N CYS A 56 3.01 -7.35 9.36
CA CYS A 56 1.59 -7.46 9.05
C CYS A 56 1.23 -6.89 7.67
N PHE A 57 2.18 -6.30 6.95
CA PHE A 57 1.94 -5.58 5.71
C PHE A 57 2.49 -6.40 4.53
N PRO A 58 1.87 -6.31 3.35
CA PRO A 58 2.41 -6.92 2.16
C PRO A 58 3.78 -6.30 1.82
N ALA A 59 4.81 -7.15 1.70
CA ALA A 59 6.14 -6.68 1.35
C ALA A 59 6.11 -5.98 -0.03
N PRO A 60 6.78 -4.83 -0.20
CA PRO A 60 6.89 -4.19 -1.49
C PRO A 60 7.61 -5.14 -2.45
N THR A 61 6.98 -5.40 -3.59
CA THR A 61 7.56 -6.24 -4.64
C THR A 61 8.53 -5.38 -5.44
N ALA A 62 9.75 -5.85 -5.71
CA ALA A 62 10.54 -5.20 -6.76
C ALA A 62 9.78 -5.43 -8.07
N ALA A 63 9.56 -4.39 -8.87
CA ALA A 63 8.95 -4.54 -10.20
C ALA A 63 9.78 -5.56 -11.03
N GLY A 64 9.39 -6.83 -10.98
CA GLY A 64 10.16 -7.95 -11.54
C GLY A 64 10.33 -9.21 -10.67
N ASP A 65 9.98 -9.22 -9.37
CA ASP A 65 10.13 -10.44 -8.56
C ASP A 65 8.91 -11.36 -8.68
N VAL A 66 8.93 -12.16 -9.73
CA VAL A 66 8.13 -13.39 -9.86
C VAL A 66 8.84 -14.53 -9.13
N THR A 67 8.73 -14.57 -7.80
CA THR A 67 9.16 -15.76 -7.02
C THR A 67 7.93 -16.25 -6.25
N ALA A 68 7.11 -17.11 -6.88
CA ALA A 68 7.20 -18.56 -6.73
C ALA A 68 7.08 -18.99 -5.26
N GLU A 69 5.87 -19.35 -4.84
CA GLU A 69 5.70 -20.26 -3.70
C GLU A 69 5.50 -21.69 -4.25
N PRO A 70 6.14 -22.70 -3.63
CA PRO A 70 6.08 -24.12 -4.03
C PRO A 70 4.74 -24.80 -3.71
#